data_AF-A0A8S1GN48-F1
#
_entry.id   AF-A0A8S1GN48-F1
#
_cell.length_a   1.000
_cell.length_b   1.000
_cell.length_c   1.000
_cell.angle_alpha   90.00
_cell.angle_beta   90.00
_cell.angle_gamma   90.00
#
_symmetry.space_group_name_H-M   'P 1'
#
loop_
_entity.id
_entity.type
_entity.pdbx_description
1 polymer ?
#
loop_
_entity_poly.entity_id
_entity_poly.type
_entity_poly.pdbx_seq_one_letter_code
_entity_poly.pdbx_strand_id
1 'polypeptide(L)'
;MAPEEEKFSPRLCDFAIEWAMICTINDRDDLAVKNLQDFSGWFMENLKREAVQIGVALNYEPLPVMITYSTPNNINSCHEAYKNVLKYHPEVTFVVHVLPGQGSNEHVWMKGLAERYGLIRQGVLYENTITRFGGLEISGVFRNMVQWITRSGLHLVRPGPTMCSIRVGGGKEPTVKQLKFNHGDIQEAVNAGLHSSKSPQNNISNILVSGYPSMHNQFGVAQLLTPFRVIGVIQRSDGTAIVEMENVFHAIQAAKTLNGKILDRNHTLKVEPLNELTREKLAAMT
;
A
#
# COMPACT_ATOMS: atom_id res chain seq x y z
N MET A 1 47.86 11.51 21.91
CA MET A 1 46.85 10.45 22.01
C MET A 1 45.56 11.00 21.45
N ALA A 2 45.24 10.65 20.21
CA ALA A 2 43.92 10.91 19.62
C ALA A 2 42.96 9.81 20.11
N PRO A 3 41.67 10.11 20.31
CA PRO A 3 40.70 9.08 20.69
C PRO A 3 40.45 8.16 19.50
N GLU A 4 40.49 6.86 19.76
CA GLU A 4 40.15 5.81 18.78
C GLU A 4 38.69 5.99 18.35
N GLU A 5 38.47 6.15 17.05
CA GLU A 5 37.15 6.05 16.45
C GLU A 5 36.65 4.62 16.63
N GLU A 6 35.74 4.41 17.59
CA GLU A 6 34.92 3.20 17.65
C GLU A 6 34.18 3.04 16.32
N LYS A 7 34.69 2.12 15.50
CA LYS A 7 33.98 1.63 14.31
C LYS A 7 32.65 1.05 14.78
N PHE A 8 31.57 1.79 14.54
CA PHE A 8 30.21 1.27 14.61
C PHE A 8 30.09 0.10 13.64
N SER A 9 30.25 -1.12 14.15
CA SER A 9 29.79 -2.33 13.49
C SER A 9 28.26 -2.33 13.60
N PRO A 10 27.51 -2.23 12.47
CA PRO A 10 26.08 -2.43 12.53
C PRO A 10 25.85 -3.88 12.96
N ARG A 11 25.29 -4.08 14.16
CA ARG A 11 24.78 -5.39 14.57
C ARG A 11 23.80 -5.83 13.48
N LEU A 12 24.16 -6.87 12.73
CA LEU A 12 23.23 -7.58 11.86
C LEU A 12 22.05 -8.01 12.74
N CYS A 13 20.83 -7.65 12.35
CA CYS A 13 19.65 -8.16 13.05
C CYS A 13 19.61 -9.68 12.86
N ASP A 14 19.85 -10.44 13.93
CA ASP A 14 19.86 -11.92 13.97
C ASP A 14 18.48 -12.57 13.73
N PHE A 15 17.45 -11.81 13.36
CA PHE A 15 16.10 -12.33 13.13
C PHE A 15 15.62 -11.96 11.72
N ALA A 16 15.34 -12.96 10.88
CA ALA A 16 14.65 -12.76 9.62
C ALA A 16 13.15 -13.08 9.77
N ILE A 17 12.32 -12.32 9.05
CA ILE A 17 10.87 -12.41 9.06
C ILE A 17 10.47 -13.49 8.07
N GLU A 18 9.73 -14.47 8.54
CA GLU A 18 9.19 -15.53 7.71
C GLU A 18 8.03 -15.02 6.85
N TRP A 19 7.92 -15.56 5.65
CA TRP A 19 6.88 -15.22 4.68
C TRP A 19 6.43 -16.47 3.92
N ALA A 20 5.22 -16.42 3.36
CA ALA A 20 4.67 -17.55 2.61
C ALA A 20 4.23 -17.13 1.20
N MET A 21 4.13 -18.13 0.32
CA MET A 21 3.62 -17.96 -1.03
C MET A 21 2.35 -18.77 -1.21
N ILE A 22 1.32 -18.15 -1.79
CA ILE A 22 0.09 -18.81 -2.18
C ILE A 22 0.01 -18.77 -3.70
N CYS A 23 -0.16 -19.92 -4.33
CA CYS A 23 -0.14 -20.05 -5.78
C CYS A 23 -1.49 -20.52 -6.28
N THR A 24 -2.18 -19.67 -7.04
CA THR A 24 -3.36 -20.05 -7.81
C THR A 24 -2.97 -20.10 -9.28
N ILE A 25 -2.75 -21.30 -9.83
CA ILE A 25 -2.33 -21.53 -11.22
C ILE A 25 -3.22 -22.58 -11.87
N ASN A 26 -3.45 -22.46 -13.18
CA ASN A 26 -4.31 -23.38 -13.93
C ASN A 26 -3.68 -24.77 -14.08
N ASP A 27 -2.42 -24.81 -14.49
CA ASP A 27 -1.68 -26.04 -14.76
C ASP A 27 -0.53 -26.18 -13.77
N ARG A 28 -0.70 -27.08 -12.81
CA ARG A 28 0.33 -27.40 -11.81
C ARG A 28 1.12 -28.61 -12.29
N ASP A 29 2.20 -28.37 -12.99
CA ASP A 29 3.21 -29.36 -13.31
C ASP A 29 4.50 -29.14 -12.49
N ASP A 30 5.42 -30.11 -12.54
CA ASP A 30 6.69 -30.02 -11.81
C ASP A 30 7.54 -28.83 -12.25
N LEU A 31 7.41 -28.42 -13.51
CA LEU A 31 8.09 -27.25 -14.06
C LEU A 31 7.56 -25.94 -13.45
N ALA A 32 6.24 -25.78 -13.33
CA ALA A 32 5.61 -24.64 -12.68
C ALA A 32 6.04 -24.54 -11.22
N VAL A 33 6.06 -25.67 -10.49
CA VAL A 33 6.52 -25.71 -9.10
C VAL A 33 7.97 -25.24 -8.99
N LYS A 34 8.86 -25.75 -9.84
CA LYS A 34 10.27 -25.34 -9.87
C LYS A 34 10.43 -23.86 -10.21
N ASN A 35 9.72 -23.36 -11.22
CA ASN A 35 9.77 -21.95 -11.62
C ASN A 35 9.34 -21.00 -10.49
N LEU A 36 8.33 -21.40 -9.70
CA LEU A 36 7.85 -20.64 -8.55
C LEU A 36 8.87 -20.65 -7.39
N GLN A 37 9.54 -21.77 -7.16
CA GLN A 37 10.63 -21.84 -6.18
C GLN A 37 11.79 -20.94 -6.59
N ASP A 38 12.24 -21.03 -7.84
CA ASP A 38 13.30 -20.19 -8.39
C ASP A 38 12.90 -18.70 -8.37
N PHE A 39 11.62 -18.41 -8.64
CA PHE A 39 11.06 -17.06 -8.55
C PHE A 39 11.17 -16.50 -7.13
N SER A 40 10.87 -17.31 -6.12
CA SER A 40 10.77 -16.84 -4.74
C SER A 40 12.06 -16.23 -4.22
N GLY A 41 13.21 -16.88 -4.46
CA GLY A 41 14.52 -16.37 -4.07
C GLY A 41 14.90 -15.10 -4.83
N TRP A 42 14.73 -15.13 -6.16
CA TRP A 42 14.99 -13.98 -7.02
C TRP A 42 14.12 -12.76 -6.62
N PHE A 43 12.85 -12.99 -6.35
CA PHE A 43 11.90 -11.96 -5.95
C PHE A 43 12.34 -11.29 -4.66
N MET A 44 12.66 -12.09 -3.63
CA MET A 44 13.02 -11.53 -2.33
C MET A 44 14.37 -10.80 -2.37
N GLU A 45 15.33 -11.27 -3.15
CA GLU A 45 16.61 -10.58 -3.35
C GLU A 45 16.42 -9.19 -3.97
N ASN A 46 15.62 -9.09 -5.03
CA ASN A 46 15.33 -7.80 -5.68
C ASN A 46 14.54 -6.87 -4.74
N LEU A 47 13.58 -7.41 -3.98
CA LEU A 47 12.81 -6.63 -3.01
C LEU A 47 13.71 -6.04 -1.91
N LYS A 48 14.63 -6.83 -1.37
CA LYS A 48 15.62 -6.37 -0.38
C LYS A 48 16.55 -5.31 -0.95
N ARG A 49 17.06 -5.52 -2.16
CA ARG A 49 17.96 -4.58 -2.83
C ARG A 49 17.31 -3.21 -3.01
N GLU A 50 16.07 -3.18 -3.52
CA GLU A 50 15.34 -1.92 -3.68
C GLU A 50 14.94 -1.30 -2.34
N ALA A 51 14.68 -2.10 -1.31
CA ALA A 51 14.37 -1.59 0.01
C ALA A 51 15.52 -0.78 0.61
N VAL A 52 16.76 -1.30 0.50
CA VAL A 52 17.97 -0.60 0.95
C VAL A 52 18.12 0.74 0.24
N GLN A 53 17.85 0.80 -1.07
CA GLN A 53 17.97 2.05 -1.86
C GLN A 53 17.02 3.15 -1.37
N ILE A 54 15.85 2.78 -0.84
CA ILE A 54 14.87 3.75 -0.32
C ILE A 54 14.90 3.90 1.20
N GLY A 55 15.95 3.38 1.86
CA GLY A 55 16.16 3.52 3.30
C GLY A 55 15.23 2.66 4.15
N VAL A 56 14.69 1.57 3.61
CA VAL A 56 13.86 0.60 4.33
C VAL A 56 14.64 -0.69 4.53
N ALA A 57 14.70 -1.17 5.77
CA ALA A 57 15.23 -2.50 6.06
C ALA A 57 14.09 -3.53 6.01
N LEU A 58 14.05 -4.33 4.94
CA LEU A 58 13.19 -5.51 4.86
C LEU A 58 14.02 -6.76 5.19
N ASN A 59 13.93 -7.25 6.43
CA ASN A 59 14.67 -8.42 6.85
C ASN A 59 13.85 -9.71 6.70
N TYR A 60 13.39 -10.06 5.49
CA TYR A 60 12.66 -11.32 5.25
C TYR A 60 13.60 -12.50 5.01
N GLU A 61 13.14 -13.73 5.23
CA GLU A 61 13.86 -14.94 4.77
C GLU A 61 14.02 -14.96 3.24
N PRO A 62 15.13 -15.46 2.67
CA PRO A 62 15.33 -15.51 1.21
C PRO A 62 14.27 -16.34 0.48
N LEU A 63 13.79 -17.41 1.11
CA LEU A 63 12.80 -18.33 0.58
C LEU A 63 11.55 -18.33 1.48
N PRO A 64 10.37 -18.63 0.92
CA PRO A 64 9.16 -18.73 1.71
C PRO A 64 9.23 -19.98 2.57
N VAL A 65 8.73 -19.90 3.80
CA VAL A 65 8.64 -21.07 4.70
C VAL A 65 7.61 -22.08 4.22
N MET A 66 6.63 -21.60 3.45
CA MET A 66 5.59 -22.43 2.85
C MET A 66 5.17 -21.90 1.49
N ILE A 67 5.01 -22.83 0.53
CA ILE A 67 4.30 -22.60 -0.73
C ILE A 67 3.05 -23.47 -0.70
N THR A 68 1.87 -22.84 -0.70
CA THR A 68 0.58 -23.54 -0.76
C THR A 68 -0.13 -23.22 -2.07
N TYR A 69 -1.02 -24.12 -2.49
CA TYR A 69 -1.71 -24.03 -3.77
C TYR A 69 -3.22 -23.88 -3.55
N SER A 70 -3.86 -23.09 -4.41
CA SER A 70 -5.31 -22.96 -4.49
C SER A 70 -5.77 -23.27 -5.91
N THR A 71 -6.96 -23.86 -6.02
CA THR A 71 -7.62 -24.05 -7.30
C THR A 71 -8.13 -22.70 -7.82
N PRO A 72 -7.93 -22.39 -9.12
CA PRO A 72 -8.51 -21.21 -9.75
C PRO A 72 -10.03 -21.14 -9.64
N ASN A 73 -10.53 -19.93 -9.49
CA ASN A 73 -11.93 -19.56 -9.31
C ASN A 73 -12.64 -20.33 -8.17
N ASN A 74 -11.91 -20.72 -7.13
CA ASN A 74 -12.46 -21.44 -5.98
C ASN A 74 -12.14 -20.74 -4.67
N ILE A 75 -13.11 -19.97 -4.15
CA ILE A 75 -12.95 -19.21 -2.90
C ILE A 75 -12.66 -20.09 -1.69
N ASN A 76 -13.22 -21.31 -1.63
CA ASN A 76 -13.00 -22.22 -0.50
C ASN A 76 -11.56 -22.74 -0.52
N SER A 77 -11.05 -23.11 -1.69
CA SER A 77 -9.65 -23.52 -1.85
C SER A 77 -8.69 -22.37 -1.50
N CYS A 78 -9.02 -21.14 -1.94
CA CYS A 78 -8.23 -19.96 -1.62
C CYS A 78 -8.22 -19.68 -0.11
N HIS A 79 -9.40 -19.73 0.53
CA HIS A 79 -9.53 -19.55 1.97
C HIS A 79 -8.74 -20.61 2.76
N GLU A 80 -8.83 -21.89 2.38
CA GLU A 80 -8.06 -22.95 3.03
C GLU A 80 -6.55 -22.79 2.83
N ALA A 81 -6.09 -22.25 1.69
CA ALA A 81 -4.68 -21.93 1.49
C ALA A 81 -4.17 -20.88 2.49
N TYR A 82 -4.89 -19.77 2.67
CA TYR A 82 -4.55 -18.74 3.67
C TYR A 82 -4.59 -19.29 5.09
N LYS A 83 -5.61 -20.10 5.41
CA LYS A 83 -5.76 -20.74 6.72
C LYS A 83 -4.63 -21.74 7.02
N ASN A 84 -4.17 -22.49 6.02
CA ASN A 84 -3.05 -23.41 6.16
C ASN A 84 -1.76 -22.67 6.51
N VAL A 85 -1.48 -21.54 5.86
CA VAL A 85 -0.31 -20.71 6.20
C VAL A 85 -0.34 -20.36 7.69
N LEU A 86 -1.46 -19.83 8.20
CA LEU A 86 -1.57 -19.43 9.60
C LEU A 86 -1.58 -20.60 10.59
N LYS A 87 -2.11 -21.75 10.16
CA LYS A 87 -2.17 -22.95 11.00
C LYS A 87 -0.78 -23.54 11.22
N TYR A 88 0.04 -23.60 10.18
CA TYR A 88 1.37 -24.21 10.23
C TYR A 88 2.48 -23.21 10.55
N HIS A 89 2.30 -21.95 10.17
CA HIS A 89 3.24 -20.85 10.35
C HIS A 89 2.53 -19.59 10.87
N PRO A 90 2.06 -19.59 12.13
CA PRO A 90 1.36 -18.44 12.73
C PRO A 90 2.23 -17.16 12.82
N GLU A 91 3.55 -17.30 12.74
CA GLU A 91 4.54 -16.21 12.70
C GLU A 91 4.57 -15.44 11.38
N VAL A 92 4.01 -16.00 10.29
CA VAL A 92 4.00 -15.35 8.98
C VAL A 92 3.09 -14.13 8.99
N THR A 93 3.68 -12.98 8.65
CA THR A 93 2.95 -11.70 8.52
C THR A 93 2.89 -11.20 7.08
N PHE A 94 3.66 -11.79 6.16
CA PHE A 94 3.71 -11.41 4.76
C PHE A 94 3.42 -12.59 3.84
N VAL A 95 2.50 -12.38 2.89
CA VAL A 95 2.11 -13.37 1.88
C VAL A 95 2.21 -12.79 0.48
N VAL A 96 2.91 -13.52 -0.39
CA VAL A 96 2.88 -13.28 -1.85
C VAL A 96 1.85 -14.20 -2.46
N HIS A 97 0.82 -13.64 -3.11
CA HIS A 97 -0.21 -14.42 -3.80
C HIS A 97 0.02 -14.35 -5.30
N VAL A 98 0.43 -15.48 -5.89
CA VAL A 98 0.53 -15.67 -7.34
C VAL A 98 -0.86 -15.93 -7.92
N LEU A 99 -1.27 -15.04 -8.81
CA LEU A 99 -2.61 -14.98 -9.40
C LEU A 99 -2.61 -15.65 -10.78
N PRO A 100 -3.72 -16.33 -11.16
CA PRO A 100 -3.77 -17.09 -12.42
C PRO A 100 -3.83 -16.18 -13.65
N GLY A 101 -4.27 -14.93 -13.49
CA GLY A 101 -4.38 -13.95 -14.57
C GLY A 101 -4.93 -12.61 -14.08
N GLN A 102 -4.94 -11.63 -15.00
CA GLN A 102 -5.51 -10.30 -14.75
C GLN A 102 -7.02 -10.39 -14.51
N GLY A 103 -7.53 -9.53 -13.62
CA GLY A 103 -8.96 -9.50 -13.30
C GLY A 103 -9.50 -10.75 -12.62
N SER A 104 -8.62 -11.62 -12.12
CA SER A 104 -8.99 -12.85 -11.41
C SER A 104 -9.74 -12.55 -10.11
N ASN A 105 -10.73 -13.40 -9.77
CA ASN A 105 -11.50 -13.25 -8.54
C ASN A 105 -10.61 -13.37 -7.29
N GLU A 106 -9.52 -14.12 -7.38
CA GLU A 106 -8.49 -14.25 -6.37
C GLU A 106 -7.89 -12.92 -5.95
N HIS A 107 -7.75 -11.97 -6.87
CA HIS A 107 -7.27 -10.63 -6.55
C HIS A 107 -8.24 -9.86 -5.63
N VAL A 108 -9.55 -10.08 -5.80
CA VAL A 108 -10.58 -9.51 -4.92
C VAL A 108 -10.57 -10.23 -3.57
N TRP A 109 -10.50 -11.56 -3.59
CA TRP A 109 -10.53 -12.38 -2.37
C TRP A 109 -9.30 -12.18 -1.50
N MET A 110 -8.10 -12.07 -2.09
CA MET A 110 -6.86 -11.89 -1.34
C MET A 110 -6.89 -10.65 -0.44
N LYS A 111 -7.59 -9.59 -0.86
CA LYS A 111 -7.76 -8.39 -0.04
C LYS A 111 -8.54 -8.69 1.23
N GLY A 112 -9.73 -9.29 1.10
CA GLY A 112 -10.58 -9.62 2.24
C GLY A 112 -9.95 -10.67 3.16
N LEU A 113 -9.27 -11.68 2.59
CA LEU A 113 -8.60 -12.72 3.36
C LEU A 113 -7.40 -12.16 4.14
N ALA A 114 -6.54 -11.36 3.50
CA ALA A 114 -5.40 -10.76 4.19
C ALA A 114 -5.84 -9.80 5.30
N GLU A 115 -6.87 -8.99 5.06
CA GLU A 115 -7.45 -8.11 6.09
C GLU A 115 -8.03 -8.90 7.27
N ARG A 116 -8.76 -9.97 6.99
CA ARG A 116 -9.33 -10.85 8.03
C ARG A 116 -8.27 -11.48 8.92
N TYR A 117 -7.13 -11.84 8.35
CA TYR A 117 -6.06 -12.56 9.03
C TYR A 117 -4.91 -11.67 9.51
N GLY A 118 -4.96 -10.36 9.25
CA GLY A 118 -3.89 -9.44 9.64
C GLY A 118 -2.58 -9.63 8.86
N LEU A 119 -2.67 -10.04 7.59
CA LEU A 119 -1.52 -10.29 6.74
C LEU A 119 -1.21 -9.09 5.83
N ILE A 120 0.08 -8.81 5.64
CA ILE A 120 0.56 -8.03 4.50
C ILE A 120 0.47 -8.92 3.27
N ARG A 121 -0.12 -8.40 2.19
CA ARG A 121 -0.27 -9.14 0.93
C ARG A 121 0.44 -8.44 -0.21
N GLN A 122 0.98 -9.22 -1.15
CA GLN A 122 1.43 -8.75 -2.45
C GLN A 122 0.90 -9.67 -3.55
N GLY A 123 0.14 -9.12 -4.50
CA GLY A 123 -0.32 -9.88 -5.66
C GLY A 123 0.72 -9.87 -6.77
N VAL A 124 0.95 -11.01 -7.42
CA VAL A 124 1.83 -11.14 -8.58
C VAL A 124 1.15 -12.02 -9.63
N LEU A 125 1.09 -11.60 -10.88
CA LEU A 125 0.56 -12.44 -11.96
C LEU A 125 1.50 -13.61 -12.22
N TYR A 126 0.97 -14.81 -12.45
CA TYR A 126 1.77 -15.99 -12.77
C TYR A 126 2.70 -15.76 -13.96
N GLU A 127 2.21 -15.11 -15.01
CA GLU A 127 3.02 -14.73 -16.17
C GLU A 127 4.28 -13.93 -15.76
N ASN A 128 4.13 -12.95 -14.87
CA ASN A 128 5.25 -12.14 -14.36
C ASN A 128 6.23 -12.94 -13.52
N THR A 129 5.79 -14.03 -12.90
CA THR A 129 6.70 -14.94 -12.19
C THR A 129 7.62 -15.69 -13.17
N ILE A 130 7.10 -16.04 -14.36
CA ILE A 130 7.86 -16.73 -15.41
C ILE A 130 8.77 -15.74 -16.14
N THR A 131 8.23 -14.62 -16.60
CA THR A 131 8.96 -13.64 -17.42
C THR A 131 9.87 -12.73 -16.59
N ARG A 132 9.83 -12.84 -15.26
CA ARG A 132 10.55 -11.96 -14.32
C ARG A 132 10.21 -10.49 -14.55
N PHE A 133 8.91 -10.19 -14.70
CA PHE A 133 8.40 -8.86 -15.05
C PHE A 133 8.97 -8.34 -16.39
N GLY A 134 9.12 -9.23 -17.38
CA GLY A 134 9.67 -8.91 -18.68
C GLY A 134 8.93 -7.76 -19.36
N GLY A 135 9.68 -6.80 -19.89
CA GLY A 135 9.14 -5.59 -20.52
C GLY A 135 8.80 -4.45 -19.55
N LEU A 136 8.99 -4.64 -18.24
CA LEU A 136 8.83 -3.60 -17.22
C LEU A 136 10.18 -3.13 -16.66
N GLU A 137 10.21 -1.93 -16.11
CA GLU A 137 11.35 -1.39 -15.38
C GLU A 137 11.39 -2.00 -13.97
N ILE A 138 12.31 -2.96 -13.76
CA ILE A 138 12.36 -3.81 -12.58
C ILE A 138 12.53 -3.00 -11.29
N SER A 139 13.39 -1.97 -11.27
CA SER A 139 13.62 -1.16 -10.06
C SER A 139 12.33 -0.45 -9.63
N GLY A 140 11.60 0.15 -10.58
CA GLY A 140 10.31 0.80 -10.35
C GLY A 140 9.25 -0.16 -9.83
N VAL A 141 9.13 -1.37 -10.41
CA VAL A 141 8.22 -2.41 -9.92
C VAL A 141 8.51 -2.76 -8.46
N PHE A 142 9.76 -3.10 -8.14
CA PHE A 142 10.12 -3.52 -6.79
C PHE A 142 10.08 -2.36 -5.79
N ARG A 143 10.47 -1.14 -6.19
CA ARG A 143 10.33 0.06 -5.36
C ARG A 143 8.88 0.31 -4.96
N ASN A 144 7.94 0.15 -5.90
CA ASN A 144 6.52 0.25 -5.61
C ASN A 144 6.05 -0.84 -4.63
N MET A 145 6.52 -2.08 -4.80
CA MET A 145 6.21 -3.19 -3.89
C MET A 145 6.77 -2.93 -2.48
N VAL A 146 8.02 -2.48 -2.35
CA VAL A 146 8.62 -2.15 -1.04
C VAL A 146 7.80 -1.06 -0.35
N GLN A 147 7.44 0.01 -1.07
CA GLN A 147 6.64 1.09 -0.51
C GLN A 147 5.26 0.60 -0.07
N TRP A 148 4.63 -0.29 -0.84
CA TRP A 148 3.36 -0.91 -0.47
C TRP A 148 3.48 -1.79 0.79
N ILE A 149 4.49 -2.67 0.85
CA ILE A 149 4.74 -3.56 1.98
C ILE A 149 5.01 -2.74 3.25
N THR A 150 5.87 -1.72 3.15
CA THR A 150 6.21 -0.82 4.27
C THR A 150 4.97 -0.12 4.79
N ARG A 151 4.13 0.44 3.90
CA ARG A 151 2.87 1.08 4.29
C ARG A 151 1.91 0.09 4.94
N SER A 152 1.77 -1.10 4.40
CA SER A 152 0.89 -2.13 4.93
C SER A 152 1.31 -2.58 6.33
N GLY A 153 2.61 -2.78 6.56
CA GLY A 153 3.15 -3.08 7.88
C GLY A 153 2.85 -1.99 8.91
N LEU A 154 2.97 -0.72 8.53
CA LEU A 154 2.58 0.40 9.41
C LEU A 154 1.09 0.41 9.77
N HIS A 155 0.21 -0.11 8.90
CA HIS A 155 -1.22 -0.22 9.22
C HIS A 155 -1.51 -1.35 10.21
N LEU A 156 -0.75 -2.45 10.18
CA LEU A 156 -0.89 -3.53 11.16
C LEU A 156 -0.49 -3.12 12.59
N VAL A 157 0.47 -2.20 12.70
CA VAL A 157 0.99 -1.70 14.00
C VAL A 157 0.13 -0.55 14.56
N ARG A 158 -0.75 0.05 13.76
CA ARG A 158 -1.61 1.15 14.21
C ARG A 158 -2.80 0.62 15.01
N PRO A 159 -3.22 1.32 16.09
CA PRO A 159 -4.43 0.98 16.82
C PRO A 159 -5.65 1.25 15.91
N GLY A 160 -6.15 0.20 15.28
CA GLY A 160 -7.42 0.16 14.55
C GLY A 160 -8.38 -0.85 15.17
N PRO A 161 -9.66 -0.87 14.75
CA PRO A 161 -10.67 -1.79 15.26
C PRO A 161 -10.48 -3.26 14.81
N THR A 162 -9.40 -3.58 14.10
CA THR A 162 -9.10 -4.94 13.64
C THR A 162 -8.61 -5.81 14.79
N MET A 163 -9.08 -7.06 14.83
CA MET A 163 -8.83 -8.03 15.93
C MET A 163 -7.34 -8.36 16.17
N CYS A 164 -6.44 -8.02 15.24
CA CYS A 164 -5.01 -8.38 15.27
C CYS A 164 -4.09 -7.15 15.26
N SER A 165 -4.41 -6.10 16.01
CA SER A 165 -3.47 -4.97 16.19
C SER A 165 -2.36 -5.33 17.19
N ILE A 166 -1.09 -5.19 16.79
CA ILE A 166 0.05 -5.37 17.68
C ILE A 166 0.24 -4.08 18.47
N ARG A 167 -0.02 -4.11 19.78
CA ARG A 167 0.29 -2.99 20.69
C ARG A 167 1.77 -3.05 21.07
N VAL A 168 2.58 -2.15 20.54
CA VAL A 168 3.97 -1.97 20.99
C VAL A 168 4.02 -0.92 22.10
N GLY A 169 4.05 -1.37 23.35
CA GLY A 169 4.48 -0.61 24.54
C GLY A 169 3.59 0.55 25.00
N GLY A 170 3.47 0.75 26.32
CA GLY A 170 2.83 1.92 26.96
C GLY A 170 3.68 3.20 26.89
N GLY A 171 4.46 3.37 25.83
CA GLY A 171 5.28 4.57 25.59
C GLY A 171 4.51 5.63 24.82
N LYS A 172 4.93 6.91 24.93
CA LYS A 172 4.43 7.99 24.07
C LYS A 172 4.56 7.56 22.60
N GLU A 173 3.51 7.82 21.83
CA GLU A 173 3.47 7.54 20.39
C GLU A 173 4.80 7.94 19.73
N PRO A 174 5.48 7.01 19.03
CA PRO A 174 6.70 7.36 18.33
C PRO A 174 6.38 8.43 17.30
N THR A 175 7.03 9.59 17.43
CA THR A 175 6.92 10.69 16.48
C THR A 175 7.67 10.28 15.21
N VAL A 176 7.03 9.48 14.36
CA VAL A 176 7.59 9.14 13.05
C VAL A 176 7.64 10.43 12.25
N LYS A 177 8.84 11.02 12.11
CA LYS A 177 9.10 12.07 11.12
C LYS A 177 8.66 11.50 9.77
N GLN A 178 7.63 12.12 9.21
CA GLN A 178 6.96 11.70 7.98
C GLN A 178 7.97 11.23 6.91
N LEU A 179 7.97 9.93 6.62
CA LEU A 179 8.56 9.41 5.39
C LEU A 179 7.71 10.00 4.24
N LYS A 180 8.29 10.95 3.51
CA LYS A 180 7.68 11.55 2.33
C LYS A 180 7.72 10.52 1.20
N PHE A 181 6.62 9.79 1.02
CA PHE A 181 6.42 8.94 -0.16
C PHE A 181 5.71 9.76 -1.24
N ASN A 182 6.32 9.89 -2.42
CA ASN A 182 5.67 10.46 -3.61
C ASN A 182 4.54 9.53 -4.03
N HIS A 183 3.31 9.86 -3.66
CA HIS A 183 2.13 9.00 -3.84
C HIS A 183 1.55 9.03 -5.27
N GLY A 184 1.90 10.03 -6.09
CA GLY A 184 1.37 10.19 -7.45
C GLY A 184 1.81 9.09 -8.42
N ASP A 185 3.09 8.73 -8.42
CA ASP A 185 3.65 7.76 -9.39
C ASP A 185 3.25 6.30 -9.06
N ILE A 186 2.81 6.03 -7.83
CA ILE A 186 2.56 4.68 -7.31
C ILE A 186 1.22 4.12 -7.81
N GLN A 187 0.19 4.95 -7.92
CA GLN A 187 -1.15 4.49 -8.33
C GLN A 187 -1.19 4.19 -9.83
N GLU A 188 -0.52 5.02 -10.65
CA GLU A 188 -0.44 4.82 -12.09
C GLU A 188 0.40 3.59 -12.46
N ALA A 189 1.52 3.34 -11.77
CA ALA A 189 2.39 2.20 -12.08
C ALA A 189 1.85 0.86 -11.54
N VAL A 190 1.21 0.85 -10.37
CA VAL A 190 0.52 -0.35 -9.85
C VAL A 190 -0.69 -0.70 -10.71
N ASN A 191 -1.41 0.30 -11.22
CA ASN A 191 -2.47 0.10 -12.20
C ASN A 191 -1.91 -0.30 -13.58
N ALA A 192 -0.76 0.21 -14.00
CA ALA A 192 -0.14 -0.18 -15.28
C ALA A 192 0.31 -1.65 -15.30
N GLY A 193 0.68 -2.22 -14.15
CA GLY A 193 0.95 -3.66 -14.01
C GLY A 193 -0.30 -4.55 -13.98
N LEU A 194 -1.49 -3.98 -13.73
CA LEU A 194 -2.76 -4.71 -13.57
C LEU A 194 -3.81 -4.40 -14.64
N HIS A 195 -3.69 -3.29 -15.36
CA HIS A 195 -4.64 -2.78 -16.33
C HIS A 195 -3.90 -2.17 -17.53
N SER A 196 -3.98 -2.84 -18.69
CA SER A 196 -3.52 -2.31 -19.99
C SER A 196 -4.55 -1.40 -20.68
N SER A 197 -5.60 -0.94 -19.98
CA SER A 197 -6.57 -0.01 -20.55
C SER A 197 -7.03 1.05 -19.55
N LYS A 198 -6.84 2.31 -19.95
CA LYS A 198 -7.42 3.49 -19.30
C LYS A 198 -8.95 3.34 -19.28
N SER A 199 -9.55 3.22 -18.10
CA SER A 199 -10.99 3.45 -17.90
C SER A 199 -11.29 3.75 -16.41
N PRO A 200 -12.47 4.30 -16.11
CA PRO A 200 -12.71 5.62 -15.54
C PRO A 200 -12.52 5.68 -14.01
N GLN A 201 -11.78 6.68 -13.53
CA GLN A 201 -11.62 6.95 -12.10
C GLN A 201 -12.97 7.25 -11.43
N ASN A 202 -13.39 6.38 -10.50
CA ASN A 202 -14.50 6.62 -9.60
C ASN A 202 -14.13 7.78 -8.63
N ASN A 203 -14.55 9.00 -8.99
CA ASN A 203 -14.27 10.29 -8.32
C ASN A 203 -14.94 10.48 -6.93
N ILE A 204 -15.20 9.42 -6.18
CA ILE A 204 -16.05 9.48 -4.98
C ILE A 204 -15.34 10.14 -3.79
N SER A 205 -14.00 10.03 -3.70
CA SER A 205 -13.19 10.63 -2.63
C SER A 205 -12.58 12.00 -2.99
N ASN A 206 -13.02 12.62 -4.09
CA ASN A 206 -12.49 13.91 -4.53
C ASN A 206 -13.23 15.07 -3.87
N ILE A 207 -12.49 16.08 -3.46
CA ILE A 207 -13.00 17.35 -2.94
C ILE A 207 -12.52 18.51 -3.83
N LEU A 208 -13.34 19.55 -3.94
CA LEU A 208 -12.98 20.82 -4.54
C LEU A 208 -12.56 21.77 -3.41
N VAL A 209 -11.37 22.35 -3.55
CA VAL A 209 -10.78 23.29 -2.60
C VAL A 209 -10.61 24.64 -3.29
N SER A 210 -11.04 25.72 -2.64
CA SER A 210 -10.90 27.09 -3.15
C SER A 210 -10.72 28.10 -2.02
N GLY A 211 -10.41 29.34 -2.37
CA GLY A 211 -10.23 30.42 -1.38
C GLY A 211 -8.91 30.39 -0.63
N TYR A 212 -7.93 29.62 -1.12
CA TYR A 212 -6.55 29.66 -0.64
C TYR A 212 -5.71 30.70 -1.40
N PRO A 213 -4.62 31.24 -0.81
CA PRO A 213 -3.78 32.23 -1.49
C PRO A 213 -3.17 31.68 -2.78
N SER A 214 -3.20 32.48 -3.86
CA SER A 214 -2.73 32.10 -5.20
C SER A 214 -1.25 31.68 -5.27
N MET A 215 -0.46 32.02 -4.25
CA MET A 215 0.94 31.60 -4.11
C MET A 215 1.10 30.13 -3.70
N HIS A 216 0.03 29.44 -3.28
CA HIS A 216 0.10 28.03 -2.93
C HIS A 216 0.20 27.17 -4.18
N ASN A 217 1.26 26.37 -4.26
CA ASN A 217 1.36 25.25 -5.19
C ASN A 217 0.59 24.03 -4.65
N GLN A 218 0.60 22.93 -5.41
CA GLN A 218 -0.08 21.68 -5.05
C GLN A 218 0.25 21.19 -3.63
N PHE A 219 1.50 21.34 -3.19
CA PHE A 219 1.93 20.96 -1.83
C PHE A 219 1.37 21.89 -0.76
N GLY A 220 1.34 23.20 -1.04
CA GLY A 220 0.71 24.18 -0.15
C GLY A 220 -0.77 23.88 0.05
N VAL A 221 -1.49 23.56 -1.03
CA VAL A 221 -2.92 23.19 -0.96
C VAL A 221 -3.11 21.91 -0.14
N ALA A 222 -2.24 20.91 -0.32
CA ALA A 222 -2.28 19.68 0.48
C ALA A 222 -2.04 19.95 1.98
N GLN A 223 -1.12 20.86 2.33
CA GLN A 223 -0.83 21.22 3.72
C GLN A 223 -2.04 21.86 4.44
N LEU A 224 -2.86 22.63 3.73
CA LEU A 224 -4.07 23.24 4.29
C LEU A 224 -5.10 22.20 4.77
N LEU A 225 -5.00 20.98 4.25
CA LEU A 225 -5.88 19.86 4.56
C LEU A 225 -5.37 18.96 5.70
N THR A 226 -4.25 19.31 6.33
CA THR A 226 -3.75 18.62 7.54
C THR A 226 -4.82 18.64 8.65
N PRO A 227 -5.11 17.52 9.33
CA PRO A 227 -4.36 16.25 9.36
C PRO A 227 -4.82 15.17 8.35
N PHE A 228 -5.72 15.49 7.42
CA PHE A 228 -6.30 14.50 6.51
C PHE A 228 -5.32 14.08 5.41
N ARG A 229 -5.36 12.81 5.02
CA ARG A 229 -4.45 12.26 4.00
C ARG A 229 -4.93 12.60 2.58
N VAL A 230 -4.10 13.36 1.88
CA VAL A 230 -4.25 13.72 0.47
C VAL A 230 -3.43 12.76 -0.40
N ILE A 231 -4.06 12.19 -1.44
CA ILE A 231 -3.43 11.36 -2.48
C ILE A 231 -2.82 12.24 -3.57
N GLY A 232 -3.59 13.22 -4.04
CA GLY A 232 -3.21 14.05 -5.19
C GLY A 232 -3.91 15.40 -5.19
N VAL A 233 -3.29 16.40 -5.84
CA VAL A 233 -3.85 17.75 -5.99
C VAL A 233 -3.71 18.17 -7.45
N ILE A 234 -4.83 18.45 -8.09
CA ILE A 234 -4.91 19.00 -9.44
C ILE A 234 -5.34 20.45 -9.32
N GLN A 235 -4.39 21.37 -9.45
CA GLN A 235 -4.68 22.81 -9.51
C GLN A 235 -5.25 23.19 -10.87
N ARG A 236 -6.27 24.04 -10.85
CA ARG A 236 -6.92 24.60 -12.03
C ARG A 236 -6.54 26.06 -12.19
N SER A 237 -6.63 26.55 -13.41
CA SER A 237 -6.35 27.95 -13.78
C SER A 237 -7.34 28.95 -13.20
N ASP A 238 -8.49 28.49 -12.70
CA ASP A 238 -9.53 29.30 -12.05
C ASP A 238 -9.26 29.58 -10.56
N GLY A 239 -8.10 29.18 -10.03
CA GLY A 239 -7.75 29.35 -8.62
C GLY A 239 -8.39 28.30 -7.70
N THR A 240 -8.96 27.23 -8.26
CA THR A 240 -9.46 26.07 -7.51
C THR A 240 -8.52 24.88 -7.63
N ALA A 241 -8.64 23.93 -6.71
CA ALA A 241 -7.92 22.67 -6.77
C ALA A 241 -8.87 21.50 -6.54
N ILE A 242 -8.78 20.47 -7.39
CA ILE A 242 -9.34 19.17 -7.06
C ILE A 242 -8.33 18.44 -6.20
N VAL A 243 -8.75 17.97 -5.04
CA VAL A 243 -7.93 17.17 -4.16
C VAL A 243 -8.52 15.77 -4.06
N GLU A 244 -7.71 14.78 -4.40
CA GLU A 244 -8.03 13.37 -4.20
C GLU A 244 -7.68 13.00 -2.75
N MET A 245 -8.69 12.62 -1.97
CA MET A 245 -8.51 12.18 -0.59
C MET A 245 -8.33 10.67 -0.54
N GLU A 246 -7.63 10.18 0.49
CA GLU A 246 -7.38 8.73 0.65
C GLU A 246 -8.65 7.88 0.64
N ASN A 247 -9.74 8.40 1.18
CA ASN A 247 -11.03 7.74 1.18
C ASN A 247 -12.17 8.78 1.37
N VAL A 248 -13.40 8.30 1.18
CA VAL A 248 -14.61 9.13 1.31
C VAL A 248 -14.80 9.70 2.72
N PHE A 249 -14.35 8.99 3.77
CA PHE A 249 -14.43 9.51 5.15
C PHE A 249 -13.54 10.74 5.32
N HIS A 250 -12.31 10.72 4.81
CA HIS A 250 -11.42 11.88 4.83
C HIS A 250 -11.99 13.04 4.01
N ALA A 251 -12.63 12.78 2.87
CA ALA A 251 -13.31 13.81 2.08
C ALA A 251 -14.45 14.50 2.87
N ILE A 252 -15.31 13.72 3.52
CA ILE A 252 -16.42 14.24 4.34
C ILE A 252 -15.89 15.02 5.54
N GLN A 253 -14.91 14.47 6.27
CA GLN A 253 -14.35 15.12 7.46
C GLN A 253 -13.60 16.40 7.12
N ALA A 254 -12.84 16.42 6.01
CA ALA A 254 -12.19 17.63 5.51
C ALA A 254 -13.22 18.70 5.13
N ALA A 255 -14.27 18.33 4.38
CA ALA A 255 -15.34 19.25 4.04
C ALA A 255 -16.08 19.78 5.27
N LYS A 256 -16.35 18.95 6.28
CA LYS A 256 -17.03 19.38 7.51
C LYS A 256 -16.17 20.29 8.39
N THR A 257 -14.88 20.00 8.49
CA THR A 257 -14.00 20.63 9.51
C THR A 257 -13.26 21.85 8.97
N LEU A 258 -12.93 21.87 7.68
CA LEU A 258 -12.07 22.89 7.09
C LEU A 258 -12.83 23.89 6.20
N ASN A 259 -14.07 23.59 5.83
CA ASN A 259 -14.91 24.54 5.10
C ASN A 259 -15.24 25.75 5.97
N GLY A 260 -14.97 26.95 5.45
CA GLY A 260 -15.13 28.20 6.18
C GLY A 260 -13.95 28.57 7.08
N LYS A 261 -12.84 27.81 7.05
CA LYS A 261 -11.65 28.11 7.86
C LYS A 261 -10.96 29.37 7.34
N ILE A 262 -10.83 30.38 8.19
CA ILE A 262 -10.12 31.62 7.88
C ILE A 262 -8.61 31.34 7.91
N LEU A 263 -7.93 31.57 6.78
CA LEU A 263 -6.47 31.38 6.65
C LEU A 263 -5.74 32.69 6.97
N ASP A 264 -6.25 33.80 6.46
CA ASP A 264 -5.76 35.15 6.73
C ASP A 264 -6.90 36.16 6.54
N ARG A 265 -6.59 37.47 6.52
CA ARG A 265 -7.58 38.55 6.40
C ARG A 265 -8.37 38.53 5.09
N ASN A 266 -7.84 37.92 4.03
CA ASN A 266 -8.38 37.95 2.67
C ASN A 266 -8.77 36.55 2.15
N HIS A 267 -8.35 35.47 2.81
CA HIS A 267 -8.51 34.10 2.34
C HIS A 267 -9.28 33.25 3.33
N THR A 268 -10.45 32.76 2.90
CA THR A 268 -11.27 31.80 3.62
C THR A 268 -11.36 30.52 2.80
N LEU A 269 -10.90 29.42 3.38
CA LEU A 269 -10.86 28.13 2.73
C LEU A 269 -12.28 27.58 2.54
N LYS A 270 -12.60 27.17 1.31
CA LYS A 270 -13.82 26.45 0.99
C LYS A 270 -13.47 25.03 0.56
N VAL A 271 -14.15 24.05 1.14
CA VAL A 271 -13.90 22.62 0.90
C VAL A 271 -15.22 21.90 0.68
N GLU A 272 -15.44 21.39 -0.54
CA GLU A 272 -16.72 20.80 -0.94
C GLU A 272 -16.51 19.43 -1.61
N PRO A 273 -17.31 18.40 -1.29
CA PRO A 273 -17.22 17.12 -1.99
C PRO A 273 -17.64 17.25 -3.47
N LEU A 274 -16.86 16.68 -4.38
CA LEU A 274 -17.18 16.70 -5.81
C LEU A 274 -18.33 15.75 -6.17
N ASN A 275 -18.41 14.59 -5.50
CA ASN A 275 -19.41 13.57 -5.78
C ASN A 275 -20.73 13.80 -5.01
N GLU A 276 -21.87 13.65 -5.69
CA GLU A 276 -23.22 13.86 -5.13
C GLU A 276 -23.52 12.94 -3.93
N LEU A 277 -23.17 11.66 -4.00
CA LEU A 277 -23.36 10.71 -2.89
C LEU A 277 -22.59 11.13 -1.63
N THR A 278 -21.46 11.82 -1.81
CA THR A 278 -20.64 12.32 -0.70
C THR A 278 -21.21 13.61 -0.13
N ARG A 279 -21.84 14.46 -0.97
CA ARG A 279 -22.60 15.63 -0.52
C ARG A 279 -23.85 15.24 0.25
N GLU A 280 -24.61 14.25 -0.22
CA GLU A 280 -25.78 13.72 0.47
C GLU A 280 -25.42 13.15 1.85
N LYS A 281 -24.33 12.38 1.94
CA LYS A 281 -23.82 11.86 3.21
C LYS A 281 -23.34 12.97 4.16
N LEU A 282 -22.71 14.02 3.64
CA LEU A 282 -22.32 15.18 4.43
C LEU A 282 -23.56 15.91 4.96
N ALA A 283 -24.58 16.12 4.13
CA ALA A 283 -25.83 16.77 4.50
C ALA A 283 -26.61 16.00 5.57
N ALA A 284 -26.60 14.66 5.50
CA ALA A 284 -27.21 13.80 6.52
C ALA A 284 -26.45 13.78 7.87
N MET A 285 -25.23 14.32 7.93
CA MET A 285 -24.36 14.38 9.11
C MET A 285 -24.26 15.79 9.75
N THR A 286 -25.02 16.75 9.23
CA THR A 286 -25.20 18.12 9.73
C THR A 286 -26.56 18.27 10.36
#